data_AF-A0A6A6R2B8-F1
#
_entry.id   AF-A0A6A6R2B8-F1
#
_cell.length_a   1.000
_cell.length_b   1.000
_cell.length_c   1.000
_cell.angle_alpha   90.00
_cell.angle_beta   90.00
_cell.angle_gamma   90.00
#
_symmetry.space_group_name_H-M   'P 1'
#
loop_
_entity.id
_entity.type
_entity.pdbx_description
1 polymer ?
#
loop_
_entity_poly.entity_id
_entity_poly.type
_entity_poly.pdbx_seq_one_letter_code
_entity_poly.pdbx_strand_id
1 'polypeptide(L)'
;MSPSIITSNMASPTPSSHRYYFLKTRSRTGAAKYDSLYIRLHGNGVDDVVLTAAPPVFLRAYDELATSAASTEPRGGTAVKFISTKSGDRQWSLALGRPREFVGWEPVQIVAAAEDDGEREGEAGARWVQKEGPSQEYEALEWDVGSSEGDGKGVWKGWMVCEWVHGHPQLFWVTGMLDSRGKELDLPGFCERVELVREGVEG
;
A
#
# COMPACT_ATOMS: atom_id res chain seq x y z
N MET A 1 29.64 3.49 53.59
CA MET A 1 28.40 3.55 52.79
C MET A 1 28.76 3.07 51.40
N SER A 2 28.39 1.83 51.06
CA SER A 2 28.67 1.23 49.75
C SER A 2 27.45 1.43 48.85
N PRO A 3 27.60 1.86 47.58
CA PRO A 3 26.46 1.95 46.67
C PRO A 3 26.21 0.59 46.03
N SER A 4 24.98 0.09 46.17
CA SER A 4 24.48 -1.07 45.44
C SER A 4 24.13 -0.67 44.00
N ILE A 5 24.76 -1.30 43.02
CA ILE A 5 24.39 -1.17 41.60
C ILE A 5 23.20 -2.08 41.34
N ILE A 6 22.07 -1.48 40.97
CA ILE A 6 20.87 -2.19 40.50
C ILE A 6 21.09 -2.49 39.02
N THR A 7 21.41 -3.74 38.69
CA THR A 7 21.48 -4.21 37.30
C THR A 7 20.05 -4.42 36.80
N SER A 8 19.54 -3.48 36.00
CA SER A 8 18.28 -3.67 35.28
C SER A 8 18.50 -4.66 34.14
N ASN A 9 17.90 -5.85 34.25
CA ASN A 9 17.82 -6.80 33.14
C ASN A 9 16.93 -6.19 32.05
N MET A 10 17.54 -5.64 31.01
CA MET A 10 16.87 -5.38 29.73
C MET A 10 16.47 -6.73 29.14
N ALA A 11 15.19 -7.10 29.28
CA ALA A 11 14.63 -8.20 28.51
C ALA A 11 14.78 -7.89 27.03
N SER A 12 15.49 -8.74 26.29
CA SER A 12 15.59 -8.63 24.84
C SER A 12 14.18 -8.74 24.24
N PRO A 13 13.76 -7.81 23.36
CA PRO A 13 12.46 -7.91 22.71
C PRO A 13 12.40 -9.23 21.94
N THR A 14 11.34 -10.00 22.17
CA THR A 14 11.07 -11.23 21.44
C THR A 14 10.91 -10.89 19.95
N PRO A 15 11.61 -11.56 19.01
CA PRO A 15 11.42 -11.29 17.60
C PRO A 15 9.99 -11.64 17.20
N SER A 16 9.24 -10.65 16.69
CA SER A 16 7.94 -10.88 16.06
C SER A 16 8.13 -11.77 14.84
N SER A 17 7.44 -12.92 14.81
CA SER A 17 7.39 -13.76 13.61
C SER A 17 6.46 -13.12 12.59
N HIS A 18 7.00 -12.21 11.78
CA HIS A 18 6.24 -11.62 10.69
C HIS A 18 5.86 -12.71 9.68
N ARG A 19 4.59 -12.73 9.25
CA ARG A 19 4.15 -13.52 8.10
C ARG A 19 4.38 -12.71 6.83
N TYR A 20 5.27 -13.21 5.98
CA TYR A 20 5.61 -12.54 4.73
C TYR A 20 4.72 -13.00 3.59
N TYR A 21 4.39 -12.07 2.70
CA TYR A 21 3.61 -12.31 1.50
C TYR A 21 4.09 -11.41 0.34
N PHE A 22 3.69 -11.75 -0.88
CA PHE A 22 3.74 -10.85 -2.02
C PHE A 22 2.40 -10.12 -2.17
N LEU A 23 2.45 -8.88 -2.63
CA LEU A 23 1.28 -8.17 -3.10
C LEU A 23 1.15 -8.34 -4.61
N LYS A 24 -0.03 -8.75 -5.06
CA LYS A 24 -0.34 -8.85 -6.49
C LYS A 24 -1.69 -8.23 -6.81
N THR A 25 -1.85 -7.85 -8.07
CA THR A 25 -3.12 -7.37 -8.61
C THR A 25 -4.08 -8.52 -8.86
N ARG A 26 -5.36 -8.20 -8.75
CA ARG A 26 -6.47 -9.02 -9.21
C ARG A 26 -7.40 -8.15 -10.06
N SER A 27 -7.78 -8.61 -11.24
CA SER A 27 -8.73 -7.87 -12.07
C SER A 27 -10.13 -7.89 -11.44
N ARG A 28 -10.79 -6.72 -11.40
CA ARG A 28 -12.20 -6.61 -10.99
C ARG A 28 -13.18 -7.05 -12.07
N THR A 29 -12.77 -6.94 -13.34
CA THR A 29 -13.65 -7.21 -14.49
C THR A 29 -13.45 -8.61 -15.06
N GLY A 30 -12.47 -9.36 -14.55
CA GLY A 30 -12.03 -10.64 -15.12
C GLY A 30 -11.17 -10.47 -16.37
N ALA A 31 -10.83 -9.24 -16.76
CA ALA A 31 -9.89 -8.98 -17.83
C ALA A 31 -8.47 -9.32 -17.37
N ALA A 32 -7.81 -10.24 -18.08
CA ALA A 32 -6.54 -10.82 -17.63
C ALA A 32 -5.32 -9.89 -17.78
N LYS A 33 -5.46 -8.70 -18.38
CA LYS A 33 -4.29 -7.89 -18.80
C LYS A 33 -3.40 -7.51 -17.62
N TYR A 34 -4.01 -7.07 -16.53
CA TYR A 34 -3.30 -6.70 -15.31
C TYR A 34 -3.67 -7.61 -14.14
N ASP A 35 -4.14 -8.82 -14.41
CA ASP A 35 -4.37 -9.82 -13.37
C ASP A 35 -3.06 -10.48 -12.96
N SER A 36 -2.91 -10.80 -11.67
CA SER A 36 -1.77 -11.55 -11.15
C SER A 36 -0.39 -10.90 -11.40
N LEU A 37 -0.32 -9.57 -11.42
CA LEU A 37 0.94 -8.83 -11.50
C LEU A 37 1.41 -8.41 -10.11
N TYR A 38 2.70 -8.59 -9.83
CA TYR A 38 3.31 -8.31 -8.55
C TYR A 38 3.82 -6.88 -8.44
N ILE A 39 3.60 -6.29 -7.26
CA ILE A 39 4.15 -4.99 -6.88
C ILE A 39 5.67 -5.08 -6.73
N ARG A 40 6.37 -4.11 -7.33
CA ARG A 40 7.80 -3.92 -7.20
C ARG A 40 8.16 -2.44 -7.11
N LEU A 41 9.33 -2.17 -6.53
CA LEU A 41 10.02 -0.89 -6.68
C LEU A 41 10.60 -0.80 -8.10
N HIS A 42 10.45 0.34 -8.77
CA HIS A 42 10.97 0.55 -10.13
C HIS A 42 12.48 0.32 -10.26
N GLY A 43 13.29 0.74 -9.27
CA GLY A 43 14.72 0.45 -9.21
C GLY A 43 15.68 1.50 -9.80
N ASN A 44 15.19 2.69 -10.22
CA ASN A 44 16.02 3.77 -10.77
C ASN A 44 16.01 5.05 -9.90
N GLY A 45 15.87 4.91 -8.58
CA GLY A 45 15.70 6.05 -7.68
C GLY A 45 14.35 6.74 -7.80
N VAL A 46 13.36 6.05 -8.39
CA VAL A 46 11.97 6.48 -8.47
C VAL A 46 11.16 5.58 -7.54
N ASP A 47 10.35 6.19 -6.68
CA ASP A 47 9.57 5.49 -5.65
C ASP A 47 8.26 4.89 -6.19
N ASP A 48 7.95 5.11 -7.46
CA ASP A 48 6.75 4.59 -8.11
C ASP A 48 6.68 3.06 -8.03
N VAL A 49 5.48 2.57 -7.76
CA VAL A 49 5.15 1.15 -7.86
C VAL A 49 4.99 0.74 -9.32
N VAL A 50 5.81 -0.22 -9.73
CA VAL A 50 5.64 -0.94 -10.99
C VAL A 50 5.10 -2.34 -10.76
N LEU A 51 4.47 -2.87 -11.80
CA LEU A 51 3.86 -4.19 -11.80
C LEU A 51 4.57 -5.11 -12.78
N THR A 52 4.86 -6.33 -12.33
CA THR A 52 5.58 -7.33 -13.14
C THR A 52 4.95 -8.71 -12.99
N ALA A 53 5.07 -9.56 -14.00
CA ALA A 53 4.47 -10.90 -13.96
C ALA A 53 5.15 -11.86 -12.97
N ALA A 54 6.43 -11.62 -12.62
CA ALA A 54 7.19 -12.49 -11.73
C ALA A 54 7.25 -11.91 -10.31
N PRO A 55 7.10 -12.76 -9.25
CA PRO A 55 7.27 -12.33 -7.88
C PRO A 55 8.62 -11.61 -7.67
N PRO A 56 8.70 -10.53 -6.88
CA PRO A 56 9.97 -9.90 -6.54
C PRO A 56 10.87 -10.85 -5.76
N VAL A 57 12.12 -11.02 -6.20
CA VAL A 57 13.12 -11.83 -5.49
C VAL A 57 13.50 -11.21 -4.14
N PHE A 58 13.53 -9.88 -4.08
CA PHE A 58 14.08 -9.15 -2.94
C PHE A 58 13.09 -8.38 -2.10
N LEU A 59 11.82 -8.30 -2.49
CA LEU A 59 10.83 -7.49 -1.79
C LEU A 59 9.74 -8.40 -1.24
N ARG A 60 9.50 -8.35 0.07
CA ARG A 60 8.39 -9.07 0.71
C ARG A 60 7.59 -8.09 1.54
N ALA A 61 6.27 -8.21 1.49
CA ALA A 61 5.39 -7.44 2.33
C ALA A 61 5.09 -8.18 3.65
N TYR A 62 4.78 -7.42 4.69
CA TYR A 62 4.24 -7.92 5.95
C TYR A 62 3.33 -6.88 6.57
N ASP A 63 2.42 -7.34 7.43
CA ASP A 63 1.54 -6.47 8.18
C ASP A 63 2.23 -6.02 9.47
N GLU A 64 2.18 -4.72 9.73
CA GLU A 64 2.51 -4.12 11.02
C GLU A 64 1.25 -3.49 11.61
N LEU A 65 1.07 -3.65 12.92
CA LEU A 65 -0.05 -3.00 13.61
C LEU A 65 0.23 -1.50 13.64
N ALA A 66 -0.66 -0.70 13.05
CA ALA A 66 -0.54 0.74 13.11
C ALA A 66 -0.71 1.18 14.57
N THR A 67 0.38 1.62 15.20
CA THR A 67 0.33 2.25 16.53
C THR A 67 -0.19 3.68 16.36
N SER A 68 -1.50 3.88 16.57
CA SER A 68 -2.11 5.21 16.64
C SER A 68 -1.46 6.02 17.77
N ALA A 69 -0.44 6.81 17.44
CA ALA A 69 0.18 7.73 18.40
C ALA A 69 -0.58 9.07 18.50
N ALA A 70 -1.58 9.32 17.63
CA ALA A 70 -2.19 10.65 17.51
C ALA A 70 -3.71 10.68 17.29
N SER A 71 -4.43 9.55 17.33
CA SER A 71 -5.90 9.57 17.23
C SER A 71 -6.55 8.93 18.45
N THR A 72 -7.48 9.68 19.06
CA THR A 72 -8.26 9.32 20.26
C THR A 72 -9.28 8.19 20.01
N GLU A 73 -9.39 7.73 18.77
CA GLU A 73 -10.24 6.62 18.34
C GLU A 73 -9.33 5.46 17.90
N PRO A 74 -9.54 4.23 18.39
CA PRO A 74 -8.80 3.07 17.91
C PRO A 74 -9.28 2.71 16.51
N ARG A 75 -8.81 3.43 15.48
CA ARG A 75 -8.89 2.95 14.10
C ARG A 75 -7.85 1.84 13.96
N GLY A 76 -8.30 0.60 14.06
CA GLY A 76 -7.51 -0.61 13.85
C GLY A 76 -7.07 -0.77 12.39
N GLY A 77 -6.18 0.13 11.94
CA GLY A 77 -5.53 0.06 10.63
C GLY A 77 -4.36 -0.92 10.64
N THR A 78 -4.01 -1.43 9.46
CA THR A 78 -2.79 -2.22 9.24
C THR A 78 -1.83 -1.40 8.39
N ALA A 79 -0.59 -1.31 8.83
CA ALA A 79 0.50 -0.77 8.05
C ALA A 79 1.05 -1.89 7.14
N VAL A 80 1.04 -1.68 5.82
CA VAL A 80 1.66 -2.63 4.88
C VAL A 80 3.11 -2.22 4.66
N LYS A 81 4.00 -2.96 5.32
CA LYS A 81 5.44 -2.77 5.27
C LYS A 81 6.08 -3.68 4.25
N PHE A 82 7.22 -3.25 3.72
CA PHE A 82 8.08 -4.05 2.86
C PHE A 82 9.46 -4.18 3.46
N ILE A 83 10.05 -5.37 3.31
CA ILE A 83 11.42 -5.67 3.71
C ILE A 83 12.22 -6.21 2.53
N SER A 84 13.50 -5.88 2.52
CA SER A 84 14.44 -6.45 1.56
C SER A 84 15.00 -7.77 2.08
N THR A 85 14.84 -8.86 1.33
CA THR A 85 15.44 -10.16 1.69
C THR A 85 16.97 -10.17 1.58
N LYS A 86 17.55 -9.16 0.92
CA LYS A 86 19.00 -9.01 0.74
C LYS A 86 19.67 -8.23 1.86
N SER A 87 19.03 -7.15 2.30
CA SER A 87 19.65 -6.20 3.24
C SER A 87 19.10 -6.31 4.66
N GLY A 88 17.95 -6.95 4.89
CA GLY A 88 17.35 -7.23 6.21
C GLY A 88 16.89 -5.99 7.00
N ASP A 89 17.61 -4.88 6.89
CA ASP A 89 17.50 -3.75 7.81
C ASP A 89 16.66 -2.61 7.24
N ARG A 90 16.56 -2.52 5.90
CA ARG A 90 15.80 -1.47 5.24
C ARG A 90 14.34 -1.88 5.09
N GLN A 91 13.47 -1.01 5.59
CA GLN A 91 12.03 -1.13 5.51
C GLN A 91 11.44 0.01 4.69
N TRP A 92 10.38 -0.31 3.98
CA TRP A 92 9.59 0.63 3.20
C TRP A 92 8.11 0.45 3.51
N SER A 93 7.30 1.41 3.10
CA SER A 93 5.84 1.38 3.26
C SER A 93 5.18 1.75 1.94
N LEU A 94 3.94 1.30 1.74
CA LEU A 94 3.11 1.80 0.65
C LEU A 94 2.62 3.21 1.02
N ALA A 95 2.70 4.16 0.10
CA ALA A 95 2.21 5.52 0.28
C ALA A 95 1.33 5.95 -0.90
N LEU A 96 0.26 6.68 -0.58
CA LEU A 96 -0.59 7.32 -1.57
C LEU A 96 0.00 8.71 -1.90
N GLY A 97 0.18 9.01 -3.18
CA GLY A 97 0.50 10.37 -3.61
C GLY A 97 -0.63 11.33 -3.22
N ARG A 98 -0.28 12.59 -2.89
CA ARG A 98 -1.28 13.62 -2.53
C ARG A 98 -2.26 13.86 -3.68
N PRO A 99 -3.57 13.89 -3.41
CA PRO A 99 -4.56 14.21 -4.44
C PRO A 99 -4.31 15.63 -4.97
N ARG A 100 -4.04 15.77 -6.27
CA ARG A 100 -3.95 17.07 -6.93
C ARG A 100 -5.31 17.55 -7.41
N GLU A 101 -5.44 18.86 -7.51
CA GLU A 101 -6.62 19.47 -8.14
C GLU A 101 -6.75 18.98 -9.60
N PHE A 102 -7.95 18.62 -10.00
CA PHE A 102 -8.30 18.20 -11.37
C PHE A 102 -7.64 16.89 -11.88
N VAL A 103 -7.01 16.08 -11.03
CA VAL A 103 -6.54 14.72 -11.35
C VAL A 103 -7.38 13.64 -10.65
N GLY A 104 -8.00 12.75 -11.42
CA GLY A 104 -8.85 11.66 -10.90
C GLY A 104 -8.09 10.48 -10.29
N TRP A 105 -6.77 10.50 -10.31
CA TRP A 105 -5.92 9.42 -9.79
C TRP A 105 -4.51 9.93 -9.49
N GLU A 106 -3.82 9.27 -8.57
CA GLU A 106 -2.46 9.63 -8.17
C GLU A 106 -1.58 8.38 -8.04
N PRO A 107 -0.27 8.49 -8.27
CA PRO A 107 0.63 7.34 -8.21
C PRO A 107 0.70 6.78 -6.79
N VAL A 108 0.87 5.47 -6.72
CA VAL A 108 1.21 4.77 -5.47
C VAL A 108 2.72 4.57 -5.43
N GLN A 109 3.30 4.80 -4.26
CA GLN A 109 4.74 4.76 -4.06
C GLN A 109 5.15 3.75 -2.99
N ILE A 110 6.37 3.25 -3.06
CA ILE A 110 7.05 2.51 -2.00
C ILE A 110 8.17 3.40 -1.46
N VAL A 111 7.96 3.95 -0.27
CA VAL A 111 8.86 4.95 0.34
C VAL A 111 9.58 4.39 1.55
N ALA A 112 10.81 4.83 1.80
CA ALA A 112 11.55 4.37 2.97
C ALA A 112 10.93 4.91 4.26
N ALA A 113 10.91 4.10 5.34
CA ALA A 113 10.26 4.47 6.60
C ALA A 113 10.83 5.74 7.27
N ALA A 114 12.06 6.14 6.95
CA ALA A 114 12.73 7.32 7.52
C ALA A 114 12.51 8.61 6.71
N GLU A 115 11.86 8.54 5.54
CA GLU A 115 11.66 9.65 4.61
C GLU A 115 10.21 10.16 4.60
N ASP A 116 9.42 9.82 5.63
CA ASP A 116 8.11 10.42 5.84
C ASP A 116 8.29 11.88 6.32
N ASP A 117 8.46 12.77 5.34
CA ASP A 117 8.62 14.22 5.47
C ASP A 117 7.32 14.95 5.84
N GLY A 118 6.23 14.22 6.14
CA GLY A 118 4.90 14.78 6.39
C GLY A 118 4.25 15.35 5.14
N GLU A 119 4.88 15.23 3.96
CA GLU A 119 4.30 15.60 2.68
C GLU A 119 3.47 14.48 2.04
N ARG A 120 3.41 13.31 2.67
CA ARG A 120 2.66 12.15 2.21
C ARG A 120 1.60 11.80 3.24
N GLU A 121 0.46 11.30 2.79
CA GLU A 121 -0.48 10.71 3.73
C GLU A 121 0.10 9.36 4.16
N GLY A 122 0.79 9.40 5.31
CA GLY A 122 1.41 8.25 5.92
C GLY A 122 0.40 7.13 6.16
N GLU A 123 0.85 5.91 5.85
CA GLU A 123 0.48 4.53 6.25
C GLU A 123 -0.80 4.21 7.05
N ALA A 124 -1.34 5.12 7.85
CA ALA A 124 -2.58 4.99 8.59
C ALA A 124 -3.79 5.06 7.66
N GLY A 125 -4.15 3.93 7.05
CA GLY A 125 -5.37 3.82 6.26
C GLY A 125 -5.57 2.46 5.61
N ALA A 126 -4.51 1.69 5.38
CA ALA A 126 -4.63 0.39 4.75
C ALA A 126 -5.38 -0.60 5.67
N ARG A 127 -6.31 -1.36 5.09
CA ARG A 127 -7.02 -2.45 5.77
C ARG A 127 -7.33 -3.58 4.81
N TRP A 128 -7.34 -4.79 5.35
CA TRP A 128 -7.75 -5.97 4.62
C TRP A 128 -9.25 -6.18 4.77
N VAL A 129 -9.94 -6.30 3.65
CA VAL A 129 -11.40 -6.45 3.59
C VAL A 129 -11.74 -7.76 2.90
N GLN A 130 -12.58 -8.57 3.53
CA GLN A 130 -13.12 -9.78 2.94
C GLN A 130 -14.04 -9.43 1.76
N LYS A 131 -13.83 -10.08 0.62
CA LYS A 131 -14.58 -9.90 -0.62
C LYS A 131 -15.06 -11.25 -1.13
N GLU A 132 -16.24 -11.26 -1.72
CA GLU A 132 -16.76 -12.42 -2.46
C GLU A 132 -16.23 -12.39 -3.89
N GLY A 133 -15.58 -13.46 -4.31
CA GLY A 133 -15.08 -13.64 -5.68
C GLY A 133 -15.87 -14.69 -6.45
N PRO A 134 -15.67 -14.81 -7.77
CA PRO A 134 -16.40 -15.77 -8.59
C PRO A 134 -16.21 -17.24 -8.16
N SER A 135 -15.05 -17.58 -7.60
CA SER A 135 -14.68 -18.95 -7.25
C SER A 135 -14.50 -19.17 -5.74
N GLN A 136 -14.17 -18.12 -5.00
CA GLN A 136 -13.92 -18.18 -3.55
C GLN A 136 -13.88 -16.77 -2.96
N GLU A 137 -14.09 -16.69 -1.65
CA GLU A 137 -13.79 -15.48 -0.89
C GLU A 137 -12.29 -15.18 -0.87
N TYR A 138 -11.94 -13.91 -0.71
CA TYR A 138 -10.56 -13.44 -0.67
C TYR A 138 -10.47 -12.13 0.11
N GLU A 139 -9.27 -11.77 0.55
CA GLU A 139 -9.00 -10.47 1.16
C GLU A 139 -8.38 -9.52 0.13
N ALA A 140 -8.91 -8.31 0.06
CA ALA A 140 -8.36 -7.23 -0.74
C ALA A 140 -7.89 -6.07 0.16
N LEU A 141 -6.79 -5.44 -0.22
CA LEU A 141 -6.31 -4.23 0.44
C LEU A 141 -7.19 -3.05 0.02
N GLU A 142 -7.81 -2.39 0.98
CA GLU A 142 -8.49 -1.12 0.81
C GLU A 142 -7.75 -0.03 1.58
N TRP A 143 -7.95 1.22 1.17
CA TRP A 143 -7.42 2.37 1.88
C TRP A 143 -8.56 3.21 2.46
N ASP A 144 -8.59 3.32 3.78
CA ASP A 144 -9.43 4.24 4.52
C ASP A 144 -8.66 5.55 4.67
N VAL A 145 -8.60 6.33 3.59
CA VAL A 145 -8.19 7.73 3.69
C VAL A 145 -9.28 8.40 4.51
N GLY A 146 -8.97 8.77 5.76
CA GLY A 146 -9.89 9.51 6.59
C GLY A 146 -10.40 10.71 5.79
N SER A 147 -11.73 10.80 5.63
CA SER A 147 -12.45 11.85 4.89
C SER A 147 -12.16 13.24 5.48
N SER A 148 -10.94 13.74 5.33
CA SER A 148 -10.44 14.96 5.99
C SER A 148 -10.73 16.21 5.19
N GLU A 149 -11.07 16.11 3.90
CA GLU A 149 -11.49 17.25 3.10
C GLU A 149 -13.02 17.29 2.94
N GLY A 150 -13.64 18.35 3.47
CA GLY A 150 -15.09 18.57 3.48
C GLY A 150 -15.73 18.76 2.09
N ASP A 151 -14.97 18.61 1.00
CA ASP A 151 -15.44 18.68 -0.38
C ASP A 151 -15.36 17.32 -1.11
N GLY A 152 -14.96 16.23 -0.43
CA GLY A 152 -14.88 14.89 -1.02
C GLY A 152 -13.68 14.68 -1.95
N LYS A 153 -12.77 15.67 -2.05
CA LYS A 153 -11.45 15.47 -2.67
C LYS A 153 -10.61 14.53 -1.81
N GLY A 154 -9.75 13.75 -2.45
CA GLY A 154 -8.93 12.76 -1.75
C GLY A 154 -9.67 11.50 -1.26
N VAL A 155 -10.97 11.35 -1.50
CA VAL A 155 -11.68 10.12 -1.15
C VAL A 155 -11.15 8.97 -1.98
N TRP A 156 -10.63 7.92 -1.33
CA TRP A 156 -10.17 6.72 -2.02
C TRP A 156 -11.35 5.98 -2.69
N LYS A 157 -11.20 5.66 -3.98
CA LYS A 157 -12.21 4.95 -4.79
C LYS A 157 -11.75 3.60 -5.32
N GLY A 158 -10.57 3.14 -4.93
CA GLY A 158 -10.01 1.89 -5.43
C GLY A 158 -8.65 2.05 -6.10
N TRP A 159 -8.07 0.92 -6.47
CA TRP A 159 -6.83 0.86 -7.23
C TRP A 159 -7.10 0.87 -8.73
N MET A 160 -6.14 1.38 -9.48
CA MET A 160 -6.09 1.22 -10.93
C MET A 160 -4.67 0.99 -11.40
N VAL A 161 -4.56 0.35 -12.56
CA VAL A 161 -3.30 0.11 -13.25
C VAL A 161 -3.36 0.73 -14.63
N CYS A 162 -2.29 1.39 -15.04
CA CYS A 162 -2.14 1.93 -16.40
C CYS A 162 -0.80 1.52 -16.99
N GLU A 163 -0.76 1.32 -18.31
CA GLU A 163 0.49 1.48 -19.05
C GLU A 163 0.99 2.92 -18.89
N TRP A 164 2.26 3.10 -18.49
CA TRP A 164 2.80 4.43 -18.19
C TRP A 164 4.23 4.63 -18.72
N VAL A 165 4.78 5.82 -18.47
CA VAL A 165 5.95 6.39 -19.15
C VAL A 165 7.25 5.59 -18.98
N HIS A 166 7.30 4.64 -18.05
CA HIS A 166 8.49 3.87 -17.74
C HIS A 166 8.50 2.44 -18.31
N GLY A 167 7.61 2.12 -19.26
CA GLY A 167 7.61 0.83 -19.96
C GLY A 167 7.10 -0.35 -19.14
N HIS A 168 6.62 -0.09 -17.92
CA HIS A 168 5.96 -1.05 -17.06
C HIS A 168 4.58 -0.52 -16.64
N PRO A 169 3.59 -1.38 -16.42
CA PRO A 169 2.34 -0.96 -15.81
C PRO A 169 2.60 -0.40 -14.41
N GLN A 170 1.98 0.72 -14.09
CA GLN A 170 2.13 1.40 -12.80
C GLN A 170 0.82 1.36 -12.01
N LEU A 171 0.96 1.34 -10.68
CA LEU A 171 -0.16 1.35 -9.76
C LEU A 171 -0.52 2.78 -9.37
N PHE A 172 -1.81 3.09 -9.45
CA PHE A 172 -2.39 4.35 -9.01
C PHE A 172 -3.56 4.06 -8.06
N TRP A 173 -3.86 5.03 -7.21
CA TRP A 173 -5.12 5.06 -6.47
C TRP A 173 -6.05 6.07 -7.11
N VAL A 174 -7.34 5.76 -7.12
CA VAL A 174 -8.36 6.62 -7.71
C VAL A 174 -8.93 7.53 -6.66
N THR A 175 -8.98 8.81 -6.97
CA THR A 175 -9.52 9.85 -6.11
C THR A 175 -11.01 10.05 -6.43
N GLY A 176 -11.78 10.55 -5.46
CA GLY A 176 -13.24 10.80 -5.58
C GLY A 176 -13.63 11.95 -6.52
N MET A 177 -12.83 12.24 -7.54
CA MET A 177 -13.02 13.39 -8.40
C MET A 177 -14.22 13.24 -9.33
N LEU A 178 -14.94 14.35 -9.49
CA LEU A 178 -16.09 14.47 -10.36
C LEU A 178 -15.80 15.48 -11.49
N ASP A 179 -16.42 15.30 -12.65
CA ASP A 179 -16.43 16.28 -13.74
C ASP A 179 -17.19 17.55 -13.31
N SER A 180 -17.18 18.57 -14.18
CA SER A 180 -17.90 19.84 -13.95
C SER A 180 -19.42 19.70 -13.70
N ARG A 181 -19.99 18.51 -13.90
CA ARG A 181 -21.42 18.19 -13.71
C ARG A 181 -21.65 17.22 -12.55
N GLY A 182 -20.61 16.92 -11.76
CA GLY A 182 -20.73 16.03 -10.60
C GLY A 182 -20.72 14.54 -10.96
N LYS A 183 -20.30 14.13 -12.16
CA LYS A 183 -20.16 12.71 -12.53
C LYS A 183 -18.73 12.22 -12.27
N GLU A 184 -18.56 11.03 -11.73
CA GLU A 184 -17.25 10.36 -11.66
C GLU A 184 -16.59 10.30 -13.04
N LEU A 185 -15.31 10.67 -13.11
CA LEU A 185 -14.54 10.63 -14.35
C LEU A 185 -14.35 9.18 -14.80
N ASP A 186 -14.68 8.92 -16.06
CA ASP A 186 -14.45 7.61 -16.66
C ASP A 186 -12.92 7.37 -16.79
N LEU A 187 -12.48 6.14 -16.49
CA LEU A 187 -11.07 5.80 -16.60
C LEU A 187 -10.60 5.82 -18.07
N PRO A 188 -9.34 6.22 -18.32
CA PRO A 188 -8.75 6.08 -19.64
C PRO A 188 -8.74 4.61 -20.10
N GLY A 189 -8.97 4.37 -21.40
CA GLY A 189 -9.04 2.99 -21.94
C GLY A 189 -7.74 2.18 -21.86
N PHE A 190 -6.61 2.81 -21.55
CA PHE A 190 -5.33 2.13 -21.28
C PHE A 190 -5.16 1.71 -19.82
N CYS A 191 -6.14 2.02 -18.97
CA CYS A 191 -6.15 1.71 -17.56
C CYS A 191 -7.24 0.69 -17.19
N GLU A 192 -7.06 -0.01 -16.07
CA GLU A 192 -8.03 -0.98 -15.55
C GLU A 192 -8.16 -0.83 -14.02
N ARG A 193 -9.35 -1.05 -13.48
CA ARG A 193 -9.54 -1.20 -12.03
C ARG A 193 -9.04 -2.57 -11.58
N VAL A 194 -8.24 -2.56 -10.52
CA VAL A 194 -7.72 -3.78 -9.90
C VAL A 194 -8.03 -3.78 -8.40
N GLU A 195 -7.83 -4.93 -7.79
CA GLU A 195 -7.71 -5.11 -6.36
C GLU A 195 -6.28 -5.56 -6.04
N LEU A 196 -5.80 -5.27 -4.83
CA LEU A 196 -4.53 -5.79 -4.35
C LEU A 196 -4.79 -6.92 -3.37
N VAL A 197 -4.19 -8.08 -3.61
CA VAL A 197 -4.39 -9.28 -2.82
C VAL A 197 -3.04 -9.83 -2.34
N ARG A 198 -3.07 -10.58 -1.24
CA ARG A 198 -1.90 -11.29 -0.72
C ARG A 198 -1.67 -12.58 -1.52
N GLU A 199 -0.40 -12.92 -1.71
CA GLU A 199 0.04 -14.27 -2.06
C GLU A 199 1.09 -14.72 -1.05
N GLY A 200 0.87 -15.88 -0.41
CA GLY A 200 1.82 -16.41 0.56
C GLY A 200 3.18 -16.70 -0.07
N VAL A 201 4.27 -16.46 0.67
CA VAL A 201 5.60 -16.94 0.28
C VAL A 201 5.66 -18.43 0.65
N GLU A 202 5.67 -19.32 -0.35
CA GLU A 202 5.98 -20.73 -0.09
C GLU A 202 7.44 -20.81 0.42
N GLY A 203 7.62 -21.48 1.56
CA GLY A 203 8.88 -21.59 2.29
C GLY A 203 9.80 -22.68 1.75
#